data_AF-A0A344W1P7-F1
#
_entry.id   AF-A0A344W1P7-F1
#
_cell.length_a   1.000
_cell.length_b   1.000
_cell.length_c   1.000
_cell.angle_alpha   90.00
_cell.angle_beta   90.00
_cell.angle_gamma   90.00
#
_symmetry.space_group_name_H-M   'P 1'
#
loop_
_entity.id
_entity.type
_entity.pdbx_description
1 polymer ?
#
loop_
_entity_poly.entity_id
_entity_poly.type
_entity_poly.pdbx_seq_one_letter_code
_entity_poly.pdbx_strand_id
1 'polypeptide(L)' 'MATPADVSKLSYEEARNELVAVVAQLEQGSPTLEETLALWERGEALAARCEEWLVGAKERLNAARAGIDSAGASAE' A
#
# COMPACT_ATOMS: atom_id res chain seq x y z
N MET A 1 -7.06 19.33 4.19
CA MET A 1 -7.46 17.91 4.14
C MET A 1 -6.96 17.34 2.82
N ALA A 2 -6.06 16.35 2.86
CA ALA A 2 -5.53 15.71 1.65
C ALA A 2 -6.63 14.84 1.02
N THR A 3 -6.86 15.01 -0.28
CA THR A 3 -7.91 14.28 -1.01
C THR A 3 -7.41 12.86 -1.32
N PRO A 4 -8.27 11.84 -1.55
CA PRO A 4 -7.85 10.50 -1.97
C PRO A 4 -6.89 10.49 -3.18
N ALA A 5 -6.96 11.51 -4.05
CA ALA A 5 -6.01 11.70 -5.15
C ALA A 5 -4.54 11.87 -4.70
N ASP A 6 -4.28 12.33 -3.47
CA ASP A 6 -2.92 12.47 -2.93
C ASP A 6 -2.31 11.13 -2.51
N VAL A 7 -3.12 10.15 -2.11
CA VAL A 7 -2.64 8.82 -1.65
C VAL A 7 -1.90 8.09 -2.76
N SER A 8 -2.36 8.23 -4.01
CA SER A 8 -1.74 7.61 -5.19
C SER A 8 -0.27 8.01 -5.40
N LYS A 9 0.15 9.17 -4.87
CA LYS A 9 1.50 9.71 -5.02
C LYS A 9 2.45 9.27 -3.92
N LEU A 10 1.92 8.64 -2.86
CA LEU A 10 2.74 8.22 -1.72
C LEU A 10 3.65 7.06 -2.09
N SER A 11 4.86 7.08 -1.53
CA SER A 11 5.71 5.91 -1.44
C SER A 11 5.09 4.87 -0.49
N TYR A 12 5.59 3.63 -0.56
CA TYR A 12 5.12 2.56 0.32
C TYR A 12 5.28 2.91 1.81
N GLU A 13 6.45 3.43 2.22
CA GLU A 13 6.71 3.74 3.63
C GLU A 13 5.83 4.91 4.12
N GLU A 14 5.60 5.93 3.29
CA GLU A 14 4.70 7.03 3.63
C GLU A 14 3.25 6.53 3.80
N ALA A 15 2.75 5.75 2.83
CA ALA A 15 1.40 5.19 2.88
C ALA A 15 1.22 4.28 4.11
N ARG A 16 2.21 3.42 4.40
CA ARG A 16 2.21 2.53 5.55
C ARG A 16 2.22 3.31 6.87
N ASN A 17 3.08 4.32 7.00
CA ASN A 17 3.17 5.11 8.23
C ASN A 17 1.87 5.87 8.50
N GLU A 18 1.27 6.45 7.45
CA GLU A 18 -0.01 7.12 7.59
C GLU A 18 -1.14 6.13 7.94
N LEU A 19 -1.15 4.94 7.34
CA LEU A 19 -2.13 3.89 7.66
C LEU A 19 -2.06 3.49 9.14
N VAL A 20 -0.85 3.30 9.67
CA VAL A 20 -0.65 3.01 11.10
C VAL A 20 -1.21 4.14 11.97
N ALA A 21 -1.00 5.40 11.58
CA ALA A 21 -1.53 6.55 12.32
C ALA A 21 -3.07 6.63 12.26
N VAL A 22 -3.69 6.27 11.13
CA VAL A 22 -5.15 6.21 10.97
C VAL A 22 -5.74 5.11 11.86
N VAL A 23 -5.15 3.91 11.84
CA VAL A 23 -5.59 2.79 12.70
C VAL A 23 -5.48 3.17 14.18
N ALA A 24 -4.35 3.75 14.59
CA ALA A 24 -4.16 4.19 15.97
C ALA A 24 -5.19 5.25 16.41
N GLN A 25 -5.67 6.11 15.50
CA GLN A 25 -6.73 7.08 15.81
C GLN A 25 -8.10 6.42 15.92
N LEU A 26 -8.42 5.45 15.05
CA LEU A 26 -9.65 4.68 15.13
C LEU A 26 -9.73 3.88 16.45
N GLU A 27 -8.62 3.28 16.87
CA GLU A 27 -8.55 2.50 18.11
C GLU A 27 -8.69 3.34 19.39
N GLN A 28 -8.39 4.64 19.35
CA GLN A 28 -8.56 5.55 20.48
C GLN A 28 -10.04 5.87 20.79
N GLY A 29 -10.97 5.56 19.88
CA GLY A 29 -12.41 5.53 20.17
C GLY A 29 -13.07 6.88 20.52
N SER A 30 -12.47 8.00 20.12
CA SER A 30 -13.00 9.36 20.36
C SER A 30 -13.51 10.19 19.16
N PRO A 31 -13.47 9.76 17.88
CA PRO A 31 -14.04 10.56 16.79
C PRO A 31 -15.57 10.49 16.76
N THR A 32 -16.19 11.56 16.26
CA THR A 32 -17.58 11.54 15.80
C THR A 32 -17.80 10.49 14.70
N LEU A 33 -19.05 10.16 14.37
CA LEU A 33 -19.34 9.20 13.31
C LEU A 33 -18.74 9.63 11.96
N GLU A 34 -18.88 10.92 11.63
CA GLU A 34 -18.36 11.51 10.40
C GLU A 34 -16.83 11.43 10.33
N GLU A 35 -16.14 11.72 11.43
CA GLU A 35 -14.68 11.58 11.53
C GLU A 35 -14.24 10.11 11.44
N THR A 36 -14.98 9.20 12.07
CA THR A 36 -14.71 7.76 12.00
C THR A 36 -14.82 7.25 10.57
N LEU A 37 -15.86 7.68 9.83
CA LEU A 37 -16.03 7.33 8.41
C LEU A 37 -14.90 7.90 7.55
N ALA A 38 -14.52 9.17 7.77
CA ALA A 38 -13.43 9.79 7.02
C ALA A 38 -12.07 9.08 7.28
N LEU A 39 -11.80 8.70 8.52
CA LEU A 39 -10.61 7.92 8.88
C LEU A 39 -10.63 6.54 8.22
N TRP A 40 -11.78 5.87 8.21
CA TRP A 40 -11.91 4.56 7.56
C TRP A 40 -11.68 4.66 6.04
N GLU A 41 -12.31 5.59 5.34
CA GLU A 41 -12.12 5.79 3.89
C GLU A 41 -10.66 6.12 3.54
N ARG A 42 -10.00 6.94 4.39
CA ARG A 42 -8.57 7.23 4.26
C ARG A 42 -7.74 5.96 4.45
N GLY A 43 -8.05 5.15 5.46
CA GLY A 43 -7.40 3.88 5.75
C GLY A 43 -7.50 2.89 4.58
N GLU A 44 -8.69 2.74 3.99
CA GLU A 44 -8.91 1.87 2.82
C GLU A 44 -8.06 2.32 1.61
N ALA A 45 -8.02 3.63 1.33
CA ALA A 45 -7.21 4.17 0.24
C ALA A 45 -5.71 3.91 0.46
N LEU A 46 -5.22 4.06 1.71
CA LEU A 46 -3.83 3.79 2.06
C LEU A 46 -3.50 2.30 1.97
N ALA A 47 -4.40 1.43 2.42
CA ALA A 47 -4.25 -0.02 2.33
C ALA A 47 -4.15 -0.49 0.87
N ALA A 48 -5.05 0.00 0.01
CA ALA A 48 -5.01 -0.29 -1.42
C ALA A 48 -3.68 0.16 -2.06
N ARG A 49 -3.18 1.35 -1.70
CA ARG A 49 -1.88 1.84 -2.19
C ARG A 49 -0.72 0.95 -1.74
N CYS A 50 -0.72 0.50 -0.49
CA CYS A 50 0.28 -0.44 0.01
C CYS A 50 0.24 -1.76 -0.76
N GLU A 51 -0.95 -2.29 -1.04
CA GLU A 51 -1.14 -3.52 -1.81
C GLU A 51 -0.60 -3.38 -3.24
N GLU A 52 -0.91 -2.29 -3.95
CA GLU A 52 -0.35 -2.00 -5.29
C GLU A 52 1.17 -2.07 -5.32
N TRP A 53 1.83 -1.47 -4.32
CA TRP A 53 3.29 -1.51 -4.20
C TRP A 53 3.82 -2.94 -4.02
N LEU A 54 3.17 -3.73 -3.15
CA LEU A 54 3.59 -5.10 -2.83
C LEU A 54 3.36 -6.05 -4.02
N VAL A 55 2.22 -5.93 -4.69
CA VAL A 55 1.90 -6.70 -5.90
C VAL A 55 2.92 -6.37 -6.99
N GLY A 56 3.15 -5.08 -7.28
CA GLY A 56 4.13 -4.69 -8.29
C GLY A 56 5.56 -5.12 -7.95
N ALA A 57 5.94 -5.11 -6.67
CA ALA A 57 7.23 -5.65 -6.23
C ALA A 57 7.34 -7.16 -6.47
N LYS A 58 6.28 -7.91 -6.14
CA LYS A 58 6.21 -9.36 -6.35
C LYS A 58 6.32 -9.73 -7.82
N GLU A 59 5.63 -9.00 -8.70
CA GLU A 59 5.69 -9.22 -10.15
C GLU A 59 7.11 -9.00 -10.70
N ARG A 60 7.79 -7.91 -10.29
CA ARG A 60 9.17 -7.66 -10.68
C ARG A 60 10.12 -8.77 -10.24
N LEU A 61 9.95 -9.28 -9.03
CA LEU A 61 10.75 -10.41 -8.52
C LEU A 61 10.50 -11.69 -9.31
N ASN A 62 9.24 -12.00 -9.62
CA ASN A 62 8.89 -13.18 -10.41
C ASN A 62 9.48 -13.08 -11.83
N ALA A 63 9.41 -11.91 -12.47
CA ALA A 63 9.98 -11.68 -13.80
C ALA A 63 11.51 -11.83 -13.80
N ALA A 64 12.20 -11.27 -12.79
CA ALA A 64 13.64 -11.42 -12.65
C ALA A 64 14.06 -12.89 -12.49
N ARG A 65 13.28 -13.68 -11.73
CA ARG A 65 13.56 -15.11 -11.55
C ARG A 65 13.35 -15.92 -12.82
N ALA A 66 12.27 -15.70 -13.56
CA ALA A 66 12.03 -16.36 -14.84
C ALA A 66 13.12 -16.05 -15.88
N GLY A 67 13.68 -14.83 -15.85
CA GLY A 67 14.82 -14.46 -16.69
C GLY A 67 16.10 -15.24 -16.36
N ILE A 68 16.34 -15.53 -15.08
CA ILE A 68 17.48 -16.35 -14.65
C ILE A 68 17.30 -17.81 -15.10
N ASP A 69 16.11 -18.37 -14.90
CA ASP A 69 15.82 -19.77 -15.24
C ASP A 69 15.93 -20.02 -16.76
N SER A 70 15.48 -19.07 -17.58
CA SER A 70 15.61 -19.12 -19.04
C SER A 70 17.04 -18.94 -19.56
N ALA A 71 17.85 -18.13 -18.87
CA ALA A 71 19.27 -17.99 -19.18
C ALA A 71 20.07 -19.26 -18.85
N GLY A 72 19.74 -19.95 -17.75
CA GLY A 72 20.34 -21.23 -17.40
C GLY A 72 20.00 -22.35 -18.38
N ALA A 73 18.74 -22.45 -18.80
CA ALA A 73 18.28 -23.46 -19.76
C ALA A 73 18.83 -23.29 -21.20
N SER A 74 19.34 -22.11 -21.54
CA SER A 74 19.93 -21.84 -22.86
C SER A 74 21.43 -22.13 -22.95
N ALA A 75 22.07 -22.42 -21.80
CA ALA A 75 23.51 -22.69 -21.70
C ALA A 75 23.86 -24.19 -21.62
N GLU A 76 22.84 -25.06 -21.64
CA GLU A 76 22.92 -26.53 -21.74
C GLU A 76 22.52 -27.01 -23.14
#